data_AF-A0A3N9VYJ9-F1
#
_entry.id   AF-A0A3N9VYJ9-F1
#
_cell.length_a   1.000
_cell.length_b   1.000
_cell.length_c   1.000
_cell.angle_alpha   90.00
_cell.angle_beta   90.00
_cell.angle_gamma   90.00
#
_symmetry.space_group_name_H-M   'P 1'
#
loop_
_entity.id
_entity.type
_entity.pdbx_description
1 polymer ?
#
loop_
_entity_poly.entity_id
_entity_poly.type
_entity_poly.pdbx_seq_one_letter_code
_entity_poly.pdbx_strand_id
1 'polypeptide(L)'
;MFKKIIIASAVILVATAGLASAEALKVDKSLKSYKAVGGVSGNLNSIGSDTLNNLLTLWAEGFRKKYPNVNIQIEGKGSSTAPPALVAGTAQLG
;
A
#
# COMPACT_ATOMS: atom_id res chain seq x y z
N MET A 1 41.39 -17.19 -22.35
CA MET A 1 40.76 -17.75 -21.13
C MET A 1 40.09 -16.70 -20.24
N PHE A 2 40.72 -15.55 -19.95
CA PHE A 2 40.16 -14.50 -19.09
C PHE A 2 38.76 -13.97 -19.45
N LYS A 3 38.44 -13.78 -20.74
CA LYS A 3 37.08 -13.36 -21.17
C LYS A 3 35.99 -14.37 -20.84
N LYS A 4 36.28 -15.68 -20.88
CA LYS A 4 35.30 -16.73 -20.53
C LYS A 4 35.04 -16.78 -19.01
N ILE A 5 36.07 -16.47 -18.21
CA ILE A 5 35.96 -16.39 -16.75
C ILE A 5 35.11 -15.17 -16.34
N ILE A 6 35.30 -14.01 -16.98
CA ILE A 6 34.50 -12.80 -16.70
C ILE A 6 33.01 -12.99 -17.05
N ILE A 7 32.70 -13.65 -18.17
CA ILE A 7 31.32 -13.94 -18.56
C ILE A 7 30.68 -14.96 -17.60
N ALA A 8 31.42 -15.98 -17.18
CA ALA A 8 30.92 -16.95 -16.21
C ALA A 8 30.61 -16.30 -14.83
N SER A 9 31.45 -15.39 -14.37
CA SER A 9 31.22 -14.65 -13.11
C SER A 9 30.02 -13.71 -13.19
N ALA A 10 29.78 -13.07 -14.34
CA ALA A 10 28.64 -12.19 -14.54
C ALA A 10 27.30 -12.96 -14.58
N VAL A 11 27.29 -14.17 -15.14
CA VAL A 11 26.09 -15.03 -15.17
C VAL A 11 25.74 -15.55 -13.77
N ILE A 12 26.74 -15.86 -12.94
CA ILE A 12 26.54 -16.29 -11.55
C ILE A 12 25.96 -15.17 -10.69
N LEU A 13 26.40 -13.91 -10.89
CA LEU A 13 25.86 -12.76 -10.15
C LEU A 13 24.38 -12.44 -10.50
N VAL A 14 23.96 -12.69 -11.75
CA VAL A 14 22.57 -12.48 -12.19
C VAL A 14 21.65 -13.60 -11.68
N ALA A 15 22.16 -14.82 -11.53
CA ALA A 15 21.38 -15.96 -11.04
C ALA A 15 21.05 -15.87 -9.53
N THR A 16 21.88 -15.22 -8.72
CA THR A 16 21.64 -15.09 -7.26
C THR A 16 20.74 -13.92 -6.90
N ALA A 17 20.62 -12.90 -7.75
CA ALA A 17 19.72 -11.76 -7.52
C ALA A 17 18.23 -12.15 -7.57
N GLY A 18 17.88 -13.24 -8.25
CA GLY A 18 16.51 -13.77 -8.31
C GLY A 18 16.06 -14.56 -7.08
N LEU A 19 16.96 -14.83 -6.13
CA LEU A 19 16.68 -15.65 -4.94
C LEU A 19 16.41 -14.83 -3.66
N ALA A 20 16.41 -13.50 -3.75
CA ALA A 20 15.89 -12.64 -2.68
C ALA A 20 14.35 -12.73 -2.64
N SER A 21 13.84 -13.89 -2.23
CA SER A 21 12.44 -14.03 -1.83
C SER A 21 12.24 -13.18 -0.59
N ALA A 22 11.50 -12.08 -0.72
CA ALA A 22 10.97 -11.38 0.45
C ALA A 22 10.18 -12.40 1.27
N GLU A 23 10.61 -12.66 2.51
CA GLU A 23 9.85 -13.50 3.43
C GLU A 23 8.43 -12.94 3.51
N ALA A 24 7.46 -13.75 3.09
CA ALA A 24 6.06 -13.37 3.18
C ALA A 24 5.75 -13.10 4.66
N LEU A 25 5.32 -11.88 4.98
CA LEU A 25 4.92 -11.50 6.33
C LEU A 25 3.89 -12.52 6.83
N LYS A 26 4.19 -13.17 7.96
CA LYS A 26 3.25 -14.09 8.61
C LYS A 26 2.08 -13.28 9.17
N VAL A 27 1.02 -13.16 8.37
CA VAL A 27 -0.26 -12.62 8.80
C VAL A 27 -1.05 -13.66 9.58
N ASP A 28 -1.93 -13.22 10.47
CA ASP A 28 -2.82 -14.12 11.20
C ASP A 28 -3.71 -14.90 10.21
N LYS A 29 -3.70 -16.24 10.33
CA LYS A 29 -4.48 -17.16 9.49
C LYS A 29 -5.99 -16.99 9.66
N SER A 30 -6.43 -16.37 10.77
CA SER A 30 -7.85 -16.08 11.03
C SER A 30 -8.38 -14.90 10.20
N LEU A 31 -7.50 -14.08 9.61
CA LEU A 31 -7.88 -12.94 8.80
C LEU A 31 -8.58 -13.38 7.52
N LYS A 32 -9.83 -12.94 7.38
CA LYS A 32 -10.65 -13.26 6.21
C LYS A 32 -10.21 -12.46 4.99
N SER A 33 -10.21 -13.10 3.82
CA SER A 33 -10.01 -12.40 2.56
C SER A 33 -11.15 -11.43 2.29
N TYR A 34 -10.82 -10.22 1.83
CA TYR A 34 -11.80 -9.19 1.51
C TYR A 34 -12.60 -9.53 0.25
N LYS A 35 -13.93 -9.57 0.37
CA LYS A 35 -14.87 -9.73 -0.75
C LYS A 35 -15.48 -8.38 -1.11
N ALA A 36 -15.39 -8.01 -2.39
CA ALA A 36 -16.01 -6.78 -2.87
C ALA A 36 -17.54 -6.93 -2.91
N VAL A 37 -18.26 -5.82 -2.70
CA VAL A 37 -19.72 -5.75 -2.75
C VAL A 37 -20.18 -4.73 -3.81
N GLY A 38 -21.43 -4.80 -4.26
CA GLY A 38 -21.97 -3.85 -5.23
C GLY A 38 -22.24 -2.46 -4.62
N GLY A 39 -22.31 -1.44 -5.48
CA GLY A 39 -22.83 -0.11 -5.12
C GLY A 39 -21.85 0.84 -4.41
N VAL A 40 -20.60 0.46 -4.24
CA VAL A 40 -19.59 1.33 -3.58
C VAL A 40 -19.04 2.34 -4.59
N SER A 41 -19.27 3.63 -4.32
CA SER A 41 -18.81 4.77 -5.13
C SER A 41 -18.78 6.06 -4.31
N GLY A 42 -18.17 7.12 -4.84
CA GLY A 42 -18.18 8.46 -4.23
C GLY A 42 -16.79 8.94 -3.81
N ASN A 43 -16.74 9.79 -2.80
CA ASN A 43 -15.51 10.41 -2.30
C ASN A 43 -15.18 9.95 -0.89
N LEU A 44 -13.90 9.68 -0.62
CA LEU A 44 -13.39 9.27 0.69
C LEU A 44 -12.15 10.09 1.03
N ASN A 45 -12.26 11.00 1.98
CA ASN A 45 -11.15 11.84 2.41
C ASN A 45 -10.59 11.35 3.75
N SER A 46 -9.27 11.32 3.84
CA SER A 46 -8.52 11.02 5.06
C SER A 46 -7.63 12.20 5.41
N ILE A 47 -7.76 12.76 6.63
CA ILE A 47 -6.91 13.85 7.12
C ILE A 47 -6.44 13.47 8.52
N GLY A 48 -5.13 13.32 8.72
CA GLY A 48 -4.61 12.92 10.04
C GLY A 48 -3.16 12.48 10.07
N SER A 49 -2.93 11.27 10.57
CA SER A 49 -1.60 10.78 10.97
C SER A 49 -0.59 10.63 9.83
N ASP A 50 0.54 11.34 9.92
CA ASP A 50 1.68 11.18 9.01
C ASP A 50 2.29 9.78 9.07
N THR A 51 2.25 9.15 10.25
CA THR A 51 2.73 7.79 10.45
C THR A 51 1.94 6.77 9.63
N LEU A 52 0.66 7.04 9.35
CA LEU A 52 -0.22 6.15 8.60
C LEU A 52 -0.28 6.47 7.10
N ASN A 53 0.37 7.54 6.64
CA ASN A 53 0.17 8.08 5.30
C ASN A 53 0.50 7.06 4.19
N ASN A 54 1.61 6.33 4.33
CA ASN A 54 2.02 5.29 3.38
C ASN A 54 1.08 4.08 3.41
N LEU A 55 0.63 3.68 4.60
CA LEU A 55 -0.30 2.56 4.77
C LEU A 55 -1.64 2.87 4.10
N LEU A 56 -2.20 4.06 4.37
CA LEU A 56 -3.45 4.51 3.76
C LEU A 56 -3.32 4.66 2.25
N THR A 57 -2.17 5.12 1.75
CA THR A 57 -1.90 5.17 0.30
C THR A 57 -1.98 3.77 -0.33
N LEU A 58 -1.32 2.78 0.26
CA LEU A 58 -1.38 1.39 -0.22
C LEU A 58 -2.79 0.80 -0.12
N TRP A 59 -3.52 1.10 0.96
CA TRP A 59 -4.91 0.69 1.10
C TRP A 59 -5.81 1.35 0.07
N ALA A 60 -5.62 2.64 -0.22
CA ALA A 60 -6.37 3.38 -1.23
C ALA A 60 -6.14 2.81 -2.63
N GLU A 61 -4.89 2.49 -2.98
CA GLU A 61 -4.58 1.81 -4.24
C GLU A 61 -5.28 0.44 -4.35
N GLY A 62 -5.20 -0.37 -3.29
CA GLY A 62 -5.87 -1.67 -3.24
C GLY A 62 -7.40 -1.56 -3.30
N PHE A 63 -7.96 -0.56 -2.63
CA PHE A 63 -9.39 -0.30 -2.60
C PHE A 63 -9.91 0.19 -3.95
N ARG A 64 -9.20 1.13 -4.60
CA ARG A 64 -9.56 1.64 -5.93
C ARG A 64 -9.49 0.57 -7.02
N LYS A 65 -8.60 -0.43 -6.89
CA LYS A 65 -8.60 -1.61 -7.76
C LYS A 65 -9.88 -2.44 -7.63
N LYS A 66 -10.50 -2.48 -6.43
CA LYS A 66 -11.77 -3.18 -6.19
C LYS A 66 -12.98 -2.30 -6.52
N TYR A 67 -12.86 -0.99 -6.31
CA TYR A 67 -13.91 0.01 -6.50
C TYR A 67 -13.38 1.22 -7.30
N PRO A 68 -13.38 1.14 -8.64
CA PRO A 68 -12.86 2.20 -9.49
C PRO A 68 -13.61 3.53 -9.38
N ASN A 69 -14.86 3.48 -8.92
CA ASN A 69 -15.75 4.65 -8.78
C ASN A 69 -15.59 5.40 -7.44
N VAL A 70 -14.54 5.07 -6.66
CA VAL A 70 -14.23 5.75 -5.41
C VAL A 70 -13.01 6.65 -5.59
N ASN A 71 -13.20 7.94 -5.31
CA ASN A 71 -12.16 8.95 -5.31
C ASN A 71 -11.61 9.11 -3.88
N ILE A 72 -10.33 8.80 -3.67
CA ILE A 72 -9.71 8.84 -2.34
C ILE A 72 -8.69 9.97 -2.28
N GLN A 73 -8.78 10.81 -1.25
CA GLN A 73 -7.82 11.89 -0.96
C GLN A 73 -7.21 11.64 0.42
N ILE A 74 -5.90 11.82 0.54
CA ILE A 74 -5.15 11.55 1.78
C ILE A 74 -4.25 12.74 2.09
N GLU A 75 -4.39 13.28 3.30
CA GLU A 75 -3.56 14.35 3.84
C GLU A 75 -2.96 13.92 5.19
N GLY A 76 -1.65 13.67 5.21
CA GLY A 76 -0.89 13.56 6.45
C GLY A 76 -0.48 14.95 6.91
N LYS A 77 -1.12 15.45 7.98
CA LYS A 77 -0.78 16.73 8.63
C LYS A 77 -0.59 16.56 10.15
N GLY A 78 -0.35 15.32 10.60
CA GLY A 78 -0.29 14.93 12.00
C GLY A 78 -1.64 14.50 12.59
N SER A 79 -1.61 13.55 13.53
CA SER A 79 -2.83 12.92 14.10
C SER A 79 -3.76 13.91 14.81
N SER A 80 -3.25 15.04 15.31
CA SER A 80 -4.06 16.08 15.96
C SER A 80 -5.00 16.81 14.98
N THR A 81 -4.80 16.66 13.68
CA THR A 81 -5.66 17.26 12.65
C THR A 81 -6.89 16.41 12.32
N ALA A 82 -6.90 15.13 12.72
CA ALA A 82 -8.03 14.23 12.52
C ALA A 82 -9.29 14.65 13.29
N PRO A 83 -9.25 14.90 14.63
CA PRO A 83 -10.45 15.30 15.36
C PRO A 83 -11.19 16.52 14.77
N PRO A 84 -10.54 17.67 14.46
CA PRO A 84 -11.26 18.79 13.87
C PRO A 84 -11.76 18.51 12.45
N ALA A 85 -11.04 17.73 11.62
CA ALA A 85 -11.49 17.39 10.26
C ALA A 85 -12.73 16.48 10.26
N LEU A 86 -12.78 15.52 11.19
CA LEU A 86 -13.93 14.63 11.39
C LEU A 86 -15.14 15.42 11.90
N VAL A 87 -14.96 16.30 12.89
CA VAL A 87 -16.04 17.14 13.43
C VAL A 87 -16.57 18.11 12.37
N ALA A 88 -15.69 18.68 11.54
CA ALA A 88 -16.08 19.58 10.46
C ALA A 88 -16.68 18.86 9.24
N GLY A 89 -16.63 17.52 9.17
CA GLY A 89 -17.12 16.73 8.05
C GLY A 89 -16.29 16.88 6.76
N THR A 90 -15.05 17.37 6.87
CA THR A 90 -14.13 17.50 5.71
C THR A 90 -13.37 16.21 5.42
N ALA A 91 -13.32 15.30 6.41
CA ALA A 91 -12.78 13.96 6.28
C ALA A 91 -13.75 12.91 6.84
N GLN A 92 -13.71 11.71 6.26
CA GLN A 92 -14.43 10.53 6.72
C GLN A 92 -13.51 9.62 7.54
N LEU A 93 -12.20 9.75 7.37
CA LEU A 93 -11.15 9.04 8.11
C LEU A 93 -10.16 10.04 8.70
N GLY A 94 -9.57 9.72 9.84
CA GLY A 94 -8.57 10.55 10.51
C GLY A 94 -7.57 9.73 11.30
#